data_AF-A0A7J7MPD2-F1
#
_entry.id   AF-A0A7J7MPD2-F1
#
_cell.length_a   1.000
_cell.length_b   1.000
_cell.length_c   1.000
_cell.angle_alpha   90.00
_cell.angle_beta   90.00
_cell.angle_gamma   90.00
#
_symmetry.space_group_name_H-M   'P 1'
#
loop_
_entity.id
_entity.type
_entity.pdbx_description
1 polymer ?
#
loop_
_entity_poly.entity_id
_entity_poly.type
_entity_poly.pdbx_seq_one_letter_code
_entity_poly.pdbx_strand_id
1 'polypeptide(L)'
;MQVFISYGKKSNGELLLSYGFVLKEGTNPSDSADLSVSLNKTDVCYKEKLEVFKKHGLSASEHFPIQITGWPVELMAYSYLVVSPPTMARQFEEILRRRLRDMKSGELRGLSIFNEFFRFFE
;
A
#
# COMPACT_ATOMS: atom_id res chain seq x y z
N MET A 1 30.75 -5.21 28.72
CA MET A 1 29.53 -4.36 28.58
C MET A 1 29.39 -4.01 27.12
N GLN A 2 28.25 -4.33 26.49
CA GLN A 2 28.02 -4.09 25.06
C GLN A 2 27.09 -2.89 24.90
N VAL A 3 27.46 -1.94 24.04
CA VAL A 3 26.67 -0.75 23.72
C VAL A 3 26.07 -0.94 22.33
N PHE A 4 24.76 -0.74 22.19
CA PHE A 4 24.04 -0.87 20.92
C PHE A 4 23.68 0.52 20.37
N ILE A 5 23.67 0.64 19.04
CA ILE A 5 23.22 1.83 18.31
C ILE A 5 22.09 1.46 17.35
N SER A 6 21.23 2.42 17.02
CA SER A 6 20.15 2.23 16.04
C SER A 6 20.63 2.53 14.62
N TYR A 7 20.34 1.63 13.69
CA TYR A 7 20.65 1.78 12.26
C TYR A 7 19.56 2.57 11.48
N GLY A 8 18.54 3.06 12.18
CA GLY A 8 17.41 3.77 11.58
C GLY A 8 16.27 2.84 11.13
N LYS A 9 15.32 3.41 10.37
CA LYS A 9 14.16 2.68 9.83
C LYS A 9 14.56 1.95 8.55
N LYS A 10 15.14 0.76 8.71
CA LYS A 10 15.59 -0.09 7.59
C LYS A 10 14.88 -1.44 7.63
N SER A 11 14.49 -1.94 6.47
CA SER A 11 13.96 -3.30 6.33
C SER A 11 15.06 -4.33 6.54
N ASN A 12 14.70 -5.58 6.84
CA ASN A 12 15.70 -6.64 6.94
C ASN A 12 16.42 -6.88 5.61
N GLY A 13 15.74 -6.67 4.47
CA GLY A 13 16.36 -6.70 3.15
C GLY A 13 17.44 -5.63 2.99
N GLU A 14 17.17 -4.39 3.43
CA GLU A 14 18.18 -3.32 3.40
C GLU A 14 19.35 -3.62 4.34
N LEU A 15 19.08 -4.16 5.53
CA LEU A 15 20.11 -4.52 6.50
C LEU A 15 21.02 -5.62 5.96
N LEU A 16 20.44 -6.63 5.31
CA LEU A 16 21.19 -7.71 4.69
C LEU A 16 22.09 -7.20 3.56
N LEU A 17 21.54 -6.39 2.66
CA LEU A 17 22.29 -5.88 1.50
C LEU A 17 23.37 -4.86 1.88
N SER A 18 23.10 -4.03 2.90
CA SER A 18 24.01 -2.94 3.28
C SER A 18 25.04 -3.36 4.33
N TYR A 19 24.69 -4.27 5.25
CA TYR A 19 25.50 -4.62 6.43
C TYR A 19 25.75 -6.12 6.60
N GLY A 20 25.11 -6.99 5.81
CA GLY A 20 25.35 -8.43 5.83
C GLY A 20 24.68 -9.19 6.98
N PHE A 21 23.69 -8.59 7.66
CA PHE A 21 22.95 -9.26 8.74
C PHE A 21 21.44 -9.02 8.65
N VAL A 22 20.68 -9.91 9.28
CA VAL A 22 19.22 -9.80 9.43
C VAL A 22 18.87 -9.91 10.92
N LEU A 23 17.92 -9.10 11.36
CA LEU A 23 17.37 -9.22 12.71
C LEU A 23 16.43 -10.43 12.77
N LYS A 24 16.29 -11.07 13.94
CA LYS A 24 15.36 -12.19 14.10
C LYS A 24 13.95 -11.81 13.66
N GLU A 25 13.25 -12.77 13.05
CA GLU A 25 11.87 -12.58 12.59
C GLU A 25 10.99 -11.97 13.70
N GLY A 26 10.17 -10.98 13.33
CA GLY A 26 9.31 -10.25 14.27
C GLY A 26 10.01 -9.25 15.20
N THR A 27 11.35 -9.17 15.20
CA THR A 27 12.09 -8.23 16.06
C THR A 27 12.26 -6.85 15.41
N ASN A 28 12.23 -6.79 14.07
CA ASN A 28 12.31 -5.53 13.33
C ASN A 28 10.90 -5.01 13.00
N PRO A 29 10.38 -3.99 13.70
CA PRO A 29 9.08 -3.40 13.38
C PRO A 29 9.10 -2.58 12.07
N SER A 30 10.28 -2.23 11.57
CA SER A 30 10.48 -1.57 10.28
C SER A 30 10.74 -2.55 9.15
N ASP A 31 10.56 -3.86 9.39
CA ASP A 31 10.69 -4.84 8.33
C ASP A 31 9.61 -4.63 7.27
N SER A 32 10.00 -4.66 6.01
CA SER A 32 9.12 -4.39 4.89
C SER A 32 9.48 -5.20 3.66
N ALA A 33 8.46 -5.56 2.89
CA ALA A 33 8.59 -6.18 1.58
C ALA A 33 7.94 -5.30 0.52
N ASP A 34 8.58 -5.21 -0.65
CA ASP A 34 8.04 -4.43 -1.77
C ASP A 34 6.94 -5.20 -2.48
N LEU A 35 5.72 -4.64 -2.48
CA LEU A 35 4.61 -5.13 -3.29
C LEU A 35 4.47 -4.27 -4.54
N SER A 36 4.69 -4.87 -5.71
CA SER A 36 4.39 -4.27 -7.00
C SER A 36 2.91 -4.48 -7.36
N VAL A 37 2.17 -3.41 -7.59
CA VAL A 37 0.78 -3.48 -8.06
C VAL A 37 0.64 -2.69 -9.36
N SER A 38 -0.04 -3.28 -10.34
CA SER A 38 -0.25 -2.67 -11.66
C SER A 38 -1.70 -2.75 -12.11
N LEU A 39 -2.16 -1.74 -12.84
CA LEU A 39 -3.46 -1.78 -13.49
C LEU A 39 -3.48 -2.80 -14.63
N ASN A 40 -4.56 -3.58 -14.68
CA ASN A 40 -4.77 -4.50 -15.79
C ASN A 40 -5.18 -3.73 -17.05
N LYS A 41 -4.42 -3.91 -18.13
CA LYS A 41 -4.66 -3.29 -19.45
C LYS A 41 -5.94 -3.79 -20.13
N THR A 42 -6.47 -4.93 -19.72
CA THR A 42 -7.72 -5.49 -20.29
C THR A 42 -8.98 -4.95 -19.62
N ASP A 43 -8.85 -4.08 -18.62
CA ASP A 43 -9.99 -3.48 -17.93
C ASP A 43 -10.69 -2.47 -18.85
N VAL A 44 -12.02 -2.57 -18.93
CA VAL A 44 -12.88 -1.65 -19.70
C VAL A 44 -12.69 -0.20 -19.23
N CYS A 45 -12.45 0.01 -17.93
CA CYS A 45 -12.27 1.33 -17.33
C CYS A 45 -10.80 1.72 -17.11
N TYR A 46 -9.88 1.12 -17.87
CA TYR A 46 -8.45 1.38 -17.73
C TYR A 46 -8.10 2.86 -17.95
N LYS A 47 -8.71 3.51 -18.95
CA LYS A 47 -8.38 4.90 -19.33
C LYS A 47 -8.79 5.88 -18.24
N GLU A 48 -10.00 5.74 -17.73
CA GLU A 48 -10.56 6.60 -16.69
C GLU A 48 -9.76 6.45 -15.39
N LYS A 49 -9.43 5.21 -15.00
CA LYS A 49 -8.58 4.93 -13.83
C LYS A 49 -7.22 5.61 -14.00
N LEU A 50 -6.58 5.46 -15.15
CA LEU A 50 -5.27 6.04 -15.44
C LEU A 50 -5.27 7.58 -15.42
N GLU A 51 -6.33 8.23 -15.89
CA GLU A 51 -6.49 9.69 -15.76
C GLU A 51 -6.61 10.13 -14.30
N VAL A 52 -7.38 9.40 -13.49
CA VAL A 52 -7.50 9.67 -12.06
C VAL A 52 -6.16 9.49 -11.35
N PHE A 53 -5.43 8.41 -11.65
CA PHE A 53 -4.10 8.19 -11.06
C PHE A 53 -3.12 9.32 -11.42
N LYS A 54 -3.06 9.73 -12.69
CA LYS A 54 -2.21 10.85 -13.13
C LYS A 54 -2.53 12.16 -12.42
N LYS A 55 -3.82 12.47 -12.22
CA LYS A 55 -4.24 13.67 -11.46
C LYS A 55 -3.75 13.65 -10.01
N HIS A 56 -3.60 12.46 -9.43
CA HIS A 56 -3.15 12.25 -8.06
C HIS A 56 -1.65 11.96 -7.94
N GLY A 57 -0.89 12.05 -9.04
CA GLY A 57 0.56 11.80 -9.05
C GLY A 57 0.95 10.33 -8.92
N LEU A 58 0.02 9.41 -9.19
CA LEU A 58 0.25 7.97 -9.17
C LEU A 58 0.42 7.43 -10.59
N SER A 59 1.28 6.43 -10.74
CA SER A 59 1.50 5.71 -11.99
C SER A 59 0.60 4.49 -12.11
N ALA A 60 0.54 3.90 -13.31
CA ALA A 60 -0.21 2.67 -13.55
C ALA A 60 0.45 1.42 -12.93
N SER A 61 1.70 1.53 -12.50
CA SER A 61 2.47 0.51 -11.80
C SER A 61 3.22 1.20 -10.67
N GLU A 62 2.94 0.81 -9.44
CA GLU A 62 3.52 1.41 -8.24
C GLU A 62 4.04 0.32 -7.31
N HIS A 63 5.05 0.68 -6.52
CA HIS A 63 5.66 -0.20 -5.53
C HIS A 63 5.32 0.33 -4.14
N PHE A 64 4.73 -0.52 -3.31
CA PHE A 64 4.32 -0.17 -1.95
C PHE A 64 5.06 -1.06 -0.95
N PRO A 65 5.78 -0.47 0.03
CA PRO A 65 6.46 -1.25 1.06
C PRO A 65 5.45 -1.73 2.10
N ILE A 66 5.11 -3.01 2.10
CA ILE A 66 4.22 -3.60 3.11
C ILE A 66 5.05 -3.89 4.36
N GLN A 67 4.55 -3.50 5.52
CA GLN A 67 5.19 -3.78 6.80
C GLN A 67 4.41 -4.84 7.58
N ILE A 68 5.10 -5.52 8.49
CA ILE A 68 4.46 -6.45 9.45
C ILE A 68 3.43 -5.71 10.33
N THR A 69 3.66 -4.42 10.58
CA THR A 69 2.79 -3.55 11.37
C THR A 69 1.51 -3.15 10.66
N GLY A 70 1.42 -3.33 9.33
CA GLY A 70 0.22 -3.04 8.57
C GLY A 70 0.45 -2.67 7.11
N TRP A 71 -0.67 -2.40 6.43
CA TRP A 71 -0.71 -2.09 5.01
C TRP A 71 -0.60 -0.59 4.75
N PRO A 72 0.20 -0.16 3.76
CA PRO A 72 0.23 1.24 3.33
C PRO A 72 -1.16 1.73 2.92
N VAL A 73 -1.46 2.92 3.37
CA VAL A 73 -2.71 3.63 3.13
C VAL A 73 -2.91 3.89 1.64
N GLU A 74 -1.81 4.21 0.95
CA GLU A 74 -1.74 4.45 -0.49
C GLU A 74 -2.10 3.20 -1.27
N LEU A 75 -1.60 2.03 -0.83
CA LEU A 75 -1.92 0.73 -1.42
C LEU A 75 -3.42 0.41 -1.27
N MET A 76 -4.04 0.75 -0.14
CA MET A 76 -5.47 0.54 0.05
C MET A 76 -6.33 1.42 -0.88
N ALA A 77 -5.95 2.68 -1.03
CA ALA A 77 -6.63 3.59 -1.97
C ALA A 77 -6.48 3.09 -3.41
N TYR A 78 -5.29 2.60 -3.76
CA TYR A 78 -4.99 2.02 -5.06
C TYR A 78 -5.85 0.76 -5.32
N SER A 79 -5.86 -0.20 -4.39
CA SER A 79 -6.60 -1.45 -4.55
C SER A 79 -8.11 -1.23 -4.66
N TYR A 80 -8.66 -0.29 -3.90
CA TYR A 80 -10.07 0.08 -4.01
C TYR A 80 -10.43 0.56 -5.42
N LEU A 81 -9.61 1.46 -5.99
CA LEU A 81 -9.86 2.00 -7.32
C LEU A 81 -9.69 0.92 -8.41
N VAL A 82 -8.74 0.00 -8.24
CA VAL A 82 -8.54 -1.15 -9.14
C VAL A 82 -9.78 -2.04 -9.18
N VAL A 83 -10.36 -2.37 -8.01
CA VAL A 83 -11.49 -3.31 -7.88
C VAL A 83 -12.84 -2.64 -8.20
N SER A 84 -12.90 -1.30 -8.24
CA SER A 84 -14.15 -0.58 -8.45
C SER A 84 -14.79 -0.87 -9.83
N PRO A 85 -16.11 -1.14 -9.87
CA PRO A 85 -16.83 -1.48 -11.10
C PRO A 85 -16.97 -0.28 -12.05
N PRO A 86 -17.17 -0.53 -13.36
CA PRO A 86 -17.25 0.52 -14.38
C PRO A 86 -18.40 1.51 -14.15
N THR A 87 -19.48 1.07 -13.51
CA THR A 87 -20.65 1.90 -13.17
C THR A 87 -20.29 3.10 -12.28
N MET A 88 -19.21 2.99 -11.48
CA MET A 88 -18.77 4.01 -10.53
C MET A 88 -17.66 4.91 -11.09
N ALA A 89 -17.38 4.85 -12.40
CA ALA A 89 -16.27 5.59 -13.02
C ALA A 89 -16.31 7.10 -12.76
N ARG A 90 -17.51 7.69 -12.73
CA ARG A 90 -17.70 9.13 -12.42
C ARG A 90 -17.34 9.50 -10.97
N GLN A 91 -17.36 8.52 -10.07
CA GLN A 91 -17.10 8.70 -8.65
C GLN A 91 -15.68 8.31 -8.25
N PHE A 92 -14.87 7.74 -9.17
CA PHE A 92 -13.49 7.31 -8.88
C PHE A 92 -12.65 8.41 -8.25
N GLU A 93 -12.74 9.64 -8.79
CA GLU A 93 -12.00 10.79 -8.28
C GLU A 93 -12.48 11.19 -6.87
N GLU A 94 -13.79 11.16 -6.62
CA GLU A 94 -14.37 11.51 -5.33
C GLU A 94 -14.02 10.46 -4.26
N ILE A 95 -14.11 9.18 -4.62
CA ILE A 95 -13.78 8.04 -3.76
C ILE A 95 -12.30 8.11 -3.36
N LEU A 96 -11.41 8.32 -4.31
CA LEU A 96 -9.97 8.40 -4.04
C LEU A 96 -9.65 9.59 -3.12
N ARG A 97 -10.22 10.78 -3.43
CA ARG A 97 -10.09 11.96 -2.56
C ARG A 97 -10.64 11.74 -1.18
N ARG A 98 -11.83 11.16 -1.06
CA ARG A 98 -12.49 10.89 0.22
C ARG A 98 -11.66 9.94 1.04
N ARG A 99 -11.17 8.85 0.44
CA ARG A 99 -10.32 7.89 1.14
C ARG A 99 -9.01 8.52 1.58
N LEU A 100 -8.33 9.30 0.72
CA LEU A 100 -7.11 10.02 1.11
C LEU A 100 -7.37 11.04 2.24
N ARG A 101 -8.55 11.68 2.27
CA ARG A 101 -8.94 12.62 3.34
C ARG A 101 -9.29 11.92 4.65
N ASP A 102 -10.14 10.89 4.61
CA ASP A 102 -10.54 10.10 5.78
C ASP A 102 -9.31 9.43 6.43
N MET A 103 -8.29 9.14 5.63
CA MET A 103 -7.02 8.59 6.10
C MET A 103 -6.07 9.66 6.67
N LYS A 104 -6.18 10.93 6.27
CA LYS A 104 -5.52 12.07 6.94
C LYS A 104 -6.20 12.46 8.25
N SER A 105 -7.50 12.21 8.40
CA SER A 105 -8.26 12.50 9.63
C SER A 105 -8.18 11.39 10.68
N GLY A 106 -7.57 10.24 10.37
CA GLY A 106 -7.44 9.11 11.30
C GLY A 106 -8.75 8.34 11.55
N GLU A 107 -9.80 8.61 10.76
CA GLU A 107 -11.11 7.94 10.89
C GLU A 107 -11.12 6.58 10.16
N LEU A 108 -10.28 5.65 10.62
CA LEU A 108 -10.13 4.31 10.03
C LEU A 108 -11.20 3.33 10.56
N ARG A 109 -12.49 3.65 10.41
CA ARG A 109 -13.59 2.70 10.69
C ARG A 109 -13.79 1.64 9.61
N GLY A 110 -13.11 1.76 8.46
CA GLY A 110 -13.27 0.89 7.30
C GLY A 110 -12.32 -0.32 7.24
N LEU A 111 -11.57 -0.62 8.30
CA LEU A 111 -10.56 -1.68 8.32
C LEU A 111 -11.14 -3.10 8.42
N SER A 112 -12.32 -3.32 9.01
CA SER A 112 -12.83 -4.69 9.23
C SER A 112 -13.23 -5.40 7.94
N ILE A 113 -13.90 -4.70 7.01
CA ILE A 113 -14.41 -5.28 5.76
C ILE A 113 -13.25 -5.64 4.80
N PHE A 114 -12.15 -4.88 4.84
CA PHE A 114 -10.99 -5.13 3.98
C PHE A 114 -10.05 -6.21 4.52
N ASN A 115 -9.99 -6.39 5.84
CA ASN A 115 -9.23 -7.48 6.43
C ASN A 115 -9.82 -8.85 6.04
N GLU A 116 -11.16 -8.95 5.87
CA GLU A 116 -11.81 -10.15 5.31
C GLU A 116 -11.45 -10.40 3.84
N PHE A 117 -11.37 -9.36 3.00
CA PHE A 117 -11.04 -9.51 1.57
C PHE A 117 -9.63 -10.07 1.34
N PHE A 118 -8.64 -9.64 2.13
CA PHE A 118 -7.27 -10.19 2.04
C PHE A 118 -7.13 -11.55 2.71
N ARG A 119 -7.95 -11.86 3.73
CA ARG A 119 -8.03 -13.21 4.31
C ARG A 119 -8.52 -14.25 3.29
N PHE A 120 -9.09 -13.82 2.17
CA PHE A 120 -9.51 -14.69 1.06
C PHE A 120 -8.33 -15.10 0.15
N PHE A 121 -7.17 -14.44 0.28
CA PHE A 121 -5.95 -14.75 -0.47
C PHE A 121 -4.92 -15.55 0.35
N GLU A 122 -5.29 -16.03 1.55
CA GLU A 122 -4.52 -16.93 2.43
C GLU A 122 -5.23 -18.29 2.54
#